data_AF-A0A7C3U682-F1
#
_entry.id   AF-A0A7C3U682-F1
#
_cell.length_a   1.000
_cell.length_b   1.000
_cell.length_c   1.000
_cell.angle_alpha   90.00
_cell.angle_beta   90.00
_cell.angle_gamma   90.00
#
_symmetry.space_group_name_H-M   'P 1'
#
loop_
_entity.id
_entity.type
_entity.pdbx_description
1 polymer ?
#
loop_
_entity_poly.entity_id
_entity_poly.type
_entity_poly.pdbx_seq_one_letter_code
_entity_poly.pdbx_strand_id
1 'polypeptide(L)'
;MKTQVIHEGTFRPTQEKTFIHLPFDVPPGATRLDVNYSYTNPIGSNPFLSGGNTIDLGVFDARGISFQRAGFRGWSGSERSSFYISETSASPGYLPGPLIPGRWYVHL
;
A
#
# COMPACT_ATOMS: atom_id res chain seq x y z
N MET A 1 6.27 -13.63 16.45
CA MET A 1 7.42 -13.43 15.53
C MET A 1 7.06 -12.29 14.59
N LYS A 2 8.00 -11.38 14.29
CA LYS A 2 7.78 -10.26 13.36
C LYS A 2 8.43 -10.61 12.02
N THR A 3 7.66 -10.58 10.94
CA THR A 3 8.20 -10.68 9.58
C THR A 3 8.37 -9.26 9.03
N GLN A 4 9.48 -9.01 8.34
CA GLN A 4 9.75 -7.73 7.69
C GLN A 4 10.15 -7.99 6.24
N VAL A 5 9.54 -7.24 5.33
CA VAL A 5 9.84 -7.24 3.90
C VAL A 5 10.22 -5.82 3.52
N ILE A 6 11.28 -5.66 2.71
CA ILE A 6 11.75 -4.37 2.24
C ILE A 6 11.78 -4.41 0.72
N HIS A 7 11.17 -3.40 0.10
CA HIS A 7 11.28 -3.12 -1.33
C HIS A 7 12.01 -1.80 -1.51
N GLU A 8 12.96 -1.79 -2.44
CA GLU A 8 13.68 -0.59 -2.86
C GLU A 8 13.61 -0.47 -4.38
N GLY A 9 13.60 0.75 -4.89
CA GLY A 9 13.48 0.98 -6.32
C GLY A 9 13.49 2.46 -6.70
N THR A 10 13.21 2.72 -7.97
CA THR A 10 13.14 4.07 -8.52
C THR A 10 11.98 4.13 -9.52
N PHE A 11 11.18 5.18 -9.42
CA PHE A 11 10.15 5.49 -10.40
C PHE A 11 10.71 6.45 -11.44
N ARG A 12 10.34 6.21 -12.71
CA ARG A 12 10.65 7.07 -13.85
C ARG A 12 9.41 7.88 -14.26
N PRO A 13 9.56 9.04 -14.89
CA PRO A 13 8.43 9.82 -15.42
C PRO A 13 7.50 9.01 -16.34
N THR A 14 8.03 8.01 -17.05
CA THR A 14 7.24 7.11 -17.91
C THR A 14 6.27 6.20 -17.14
N GLN A 15 6.38 6.14 -15.81
CA GLN A 15 5.50 5.37 -14.91
C GLN A 15 4.45 6.25 -14.24
N GLU A 16 4.43 7.55 -14.53
CA GLU A 16 3.36 8.43 -14.05
C GLU A 16 1.99 7.92 -14.49
N LYS A 17 0.98 8.09 -13.62
CA LYS A 17 -0.40 7.67 -13.85
C LYS A 17 -0.54 6.16 -14.12
N THR A 18 0.40 5.38 -13.62
CA THR A 18 0.34 3.92 -13.55
C THR A 18 0.49 3.46 -12.11
N PHE A 19 0.22 2.18 -11.85
CA PHE A 19 0.46 1.57 -10.54
C PHE A 19 1.52 0.49 -10.64
N ILE A 20 2.37 0.41 -9.62
CA ILE A 20 3.29 -0.69 -9.39
C ILE A 20 2.76 -1.54 -8.23
N HIS A 21 2.83 -2.86 -8.41
CA HIS A 21 2.32 -3.82 -7.44
C HIS A 21 3.51 -4.49 -6.75
N LEU A 22 3.70 -4.20 -5.47
CA LEU A 22 4.78 -4.75 -4.67
C LEU A 22 4.27 -5.97 -3.88
N PRO A 23 4.66 -7.20 -4.26
CA PRO A 23 4.16 -8.41 -3.61
C PRO A 23 4.87 -8.67 -2.28
N PHE A 24 4.11 -9.12 -1.29
CA PHE A 24 4.65 -9.65 -0.03
C PHE A 24 3.76 -10.77 0.49
N ASP A 25 4.32 -11.70 1.26
CA ASP A 25 3.59 -12.85 1.77
C ASP A 25 3.18 -12.60 3.24
N VAL A 26 1.88 -12.74 3.51
CA VAL A 26 1.31 -12.71 4.86
C VAL A 26 1.31 -14.14 5.41
N PRO A 27 2.05 -14.41 6.51
CA PRO A 27 2.12 -15.75 7.08
C PRO A 27 0.82 -16.12 7.82
N PRO A 28 0.53 -17.42 7.99
CA PRO A 28 -0.52 -17.90 8.89
C PRO A 28 -0.41 -17.31 10.29
N GLY A 29 -1.53 -16.85 10.84
CA GLY A 29 -1.60 -16.29 12.20
C GLY A 29 -1.11 -14.85 12.34
N ALA A 30 -0.84 -14.13 11.23
CA ALA A 30 -0.56 -12.70 11.28
C ALA A 30 -1.77 -11.93 11.84
N THR A 31 -1.53 -11.10 12.84
CA THR A 31 -2.60 -10.30 13.51
C THR A 31 -2.51 -8.81 13.19
N ARG A 32 -1.39 -8.36 12.64
CA ARG A 32 -1.14 -6.96 12.30
C ARG A 32 -0.21 -6.84 11.10
N LEU A 33 -0.58 -5.94 10.19
CA LEU A 33 0.21 -5.46 9.08
C LEU A 33 0.52 -3.98 9.33
N ASP A 34 1.79 -3.61 9.30
CA ASP A 34 2.24 -2.22 9.29
C ASP A 34 3.01 -1.98 8.00
N VAL A 35 2.62 -0.96 7.23
CA VAL A 35 3.26 -0.57 5.98
C VAL A 35 3.74 0.87 6.12
N ASN A 36 4.99 1.11 5.73
CA ASN A 36 5.58 2.44 5.63
C ASN A 36 6.43 2.51 4.36
N TYR A 37 6.47 3.69 3.75
CA TYR A 37 7.40 3.98 2.66
C TYR A 37 7.89 5.43 2.74
N SER A 38 8.98 5.70 2.02
CA SER A 38 9.54 7.03 1.84
C SER A 38 10.07 7.15 0.41
N TYR A 39 10.14 8.38 -0.09
CA TYR A 39 10.63 8.68 -1.44
C TYR A 39 11.14 10.12 -1.50
N THR A 40 11.85 10.45 -2.57
CA THR A 40 12.51 11.74 -2.75
C THR A 40 11.51 12.83 -3.13
N ASN A 41 11.74 14.05 -2.61
CA ASN A 41 11.00 15.28 -2.93
C ASN A 41 9.46 15.15 -2.86
N PRO A 42 8.87 14.64 -1.76
CA PRO A 42 7.42 14.51 -1.64
C PRO A 42 6.74 15.89 -1.62
N ILE A 43 5.65 16.03 -2.37
CA ILE A 43 4.75 17.19 -2.33
C ILE A 43 3.31 16.73 -2.05
N GLY A 44 2.43 17.64 -1.65
CA GLY A 44 1.01 17.34 -1.51
C GLY A 44 0.31 17.19 -2.87
N SER A 45 -0.90 16.63 -2.86
CA SER A 45 -1.73 16.41 -4.05
C SER A 45 -2.45 17.66 -4.59
N ASN A 46 -2.11 18.84 -4.09
CA ASN A 46 -2.68 20.09 -4.60
C ASN A 46 -2.17 20.33 -6.04
N PRO A 47 -3.06 20.50 -7.03
CA PRO A 47 -2.67 20.62 -8.44
C PRO A 47 -1.83 21.86 -8.77
N PHE A 48 -1.74 22.83 -7.87
CA PHE A 48 -0.89 24.01 -8.03
C PHE A 48 0.54 23.82 -7.48
N LEU A 49 0.82 22.70 -6.79
CA LEU A 49 2.18 22.33 -6.38
C LEU A 49 2.92 21.69 -7.56
N SER A 50 4.22 21.99 -7.68
CA SER A 50 5.08 21.45 -8.73
C SER A 50 6.52 21.24 -8.23
N GLY A 51 7.34 20.53 -9.01
CA GLY A 51 8.76 20.31 -8.69
C GLY A 51 9.04 19.16 -7.71
N GLY A 52 8.04 18.35 -7.38
CA GLY A 52 8.18 17.18 -6.52
C GLY A 52 7.34 16.00 -6.98
N ASN A 53 7.24 14.99 -6.14
CA ASN A 53 6.61 13.71 -6.44
C ASN A 53 5.40 13.47 -5.53
N THR A 54 4.39 12.79 -6.06
CA THR A 54 3.32 12.15 -5.27
C THR A 54 3.27 10.68 -5.65
N ILE A 55 3.18 9.82 -4.65
CA ILE A 55 2.97 8.37 -4.83
C ILE A 55 1.70 8.00 -4.08
N ASP A 56 0.84 7.23 -4.73
CA ASP A 56 -0.37 6.74 -4.10
C ASP A 56 -0.05 5.55 -3.20
N LEU A 57 -0.86 5.31 -2.17
CA LEU A 57 -0.70 4.14 -1.30
C LEU A 57 -2.03 3.40 -1.18
N GLY A 58 -2.01 2.14 -1.59
CA GLY A 58 -3.11 1.21 -1.44
C GLY A 58 -2.64 -0.21 -1.16
N VAL A 59 -3.58 -1.11 -0.83
CA VAL A 59 -3.26 -2.51 -0.54
C VAL A 59 -4.37 -3.46 -0.93
N PHE A 60 -3.97 -4.61 -1.46
CA PHE A 60 -4.82 -5.73 -1.83
C PHE A 60 -4.34 -7.00 -1.15
N ASP A 61 -5.29 -7.81 -0.68
CA ASP A 61 -5.01 -9.08 -0.03
C ASP A 61 -4.90 -10.26 -0.99
N ALA A 62 -4.71 -11.45 -0.41
CA ALA A 62 -4.55 -12.73 -1.10
C ALA A 62 -5.67 -13.08 -2.10
N ARG A 63 -6.81 -12.39 -2.08
CA ARG A 63 -7.88 -12.59 -3.07
C ARG A 63 -7.56 -11.94 -4.44
N GLY A 64 -6.56 -11.06 -4.50
CA GLY A 64 -5.93 -10.57 -5.73
C GLY A 64 -6.22 -9.09 -6.07
N ILE A 65 -5.62 -8.62 -7.18
CA ILE A 65 -5.64 -7.22 -7.64
C ILE A 65 -6.56 -6.97 -8.85
N SER A 66 -7.25 -7.98 -9.34
CA SER A 66 -8.06 -7.86 -10.56
C SER A 66 -9.28 -6.96 -10.33
N PHE A 67 -9.59 -6.12 -11.32
CA PHE A 67 -10.80 -5.29 -11.33
C PHE A 67 -12.05 -6.14 -11.09
N GLN A 68 -12.96 -5.66 -10.23
CA GLN A 68 -14.18 -6.36 -9.79
C GLN A 68 -13.97 -7.68 -9.01
N ARG A 69 -12.74 -8.08 -8.69
CA ARG A 69 -12.49 -9.17 -7.73
C ARG A 69 -12.34 -8.63 -6.30
N ALA A 70 -12.72 -9.44 -5.33
CA ALA A 70 -12.47 -9.17 -3.93
C ALA A 70 -10.95 -9.18 -3.68
N GLY A 71 -10.45 -8.24 -2.88
CA GLY A 71 -9.03 -8.15 -2.55
C GLY A 71 -8.64 -6.79 -2.00
N PHE A 72 -9.33 -5.74 -2.44
CA PHE A 72 -9.14 -4.38 -1.92
C PHE A 72 -9.22 -4.33 -0.39
N ARG A 73 -8.20 -3.75 0.24
CA ARG A 73 -8.11 -3.54 1.69
C ARG A 73 -7.92 -2.08 2.09
N GLY A 74 -7.77 -1.18 1.12
CA GLY A 74 -7.74 0.25 1.39
C GLY A 74 -6.92 1.05 0.39
N TRP A 75 -7.15 2.36 0.43
CA TRP A 75 -6.44 3.36 -0.37
C TRP A 75 -6.42 4.69 0.38
N SER A 76 -5.26 5.32 0.46
CA SER A 76 -5.10 6.67 1.01
C SER A 76 -4.63 7.70 -0.02
N GLY A 77 -4.41 7.28 -1.27
CA GLY A 77 -3.76 8.10 -2.27
C GLY A 77 -2.39 8.57 -1.76
N SER A 78 -1.99 9.77 -2.13
CA SER A 78 -0.73 10.38 -1.67
C SER A 78 -0.82 11.10 -0.33
N GLU A 79 -1.91 10.93 0.46
CA GLU A 79 -2.10 11.61 1.75
C GLU A 79 -1.19 11.03 2.86
N ARG A 80 -0.85 9.75 2.77
CA ARG A 80 -0.18 9.00 3.85
C ARG A 80 1.09 8.32 3.38
N SER A 81 2.10 8.31 4.25
CA SER A 81 3.35 7.54 4.09
C SER A 81 3.34 6.21 4.87
N SER A 82 2.25 5.92 5.59
CA SER A 82 2.09 4.69 6.34
C SER A 82 0.64 4.36 6.66
N PHE A 83 0.35 3.08 6.83
CA PHE A 83 -0.91 2.59 7.41
C PHE A 83 -0.67 1.32 8.23
N TYR A 84 -1.66 0.96 9.01
CA TYR A 84 -1.75 -0.36 9.62
C TYR A 84 -3.13 -0.99 9.40
N ILE A 85 -3.17 -2.32 9.39
CA ILE A 85 -4.39 -3.13 9.39
C ILE A 85 -4.23 -4.21 10.46
N SER A 86 -5.25 -4.34 11.30
CA SER A 86 -5.43 -5.48 12.20
C SER A 86 -6.83 -6.05 12.03
N GLU A 87 -7.14 -7.10 12.78
CA GLU A 87 -8.46 -7.72 12.76
C GLU A 87 -9.57 -6.76 13.17
N THR A 88 -9.34 -5.92 14.18
CA THR A 88 -10.39 -5.09 14.80
C THR A 88 -10.28 -3.61 14.48
N SER A 89 -9.14 -3.14 13.97
CA SER A 89 -8.93 -1.74 13.62
C SER A 89 -7.93 -1.56 12.47
N ALA A 90 -8.04 -0.43 11.77
CA ALA A 90 -7.15 -0.05 10.69
C ALA A 90 -7.01 1.48 10.64
N SER A 91 -6.01 1.96 9.90
CA SER A 91 -5.90 3.39 9.58
C SER A 91 -7.09 3.86 8.73
N PRO A 92 -7.51 5.14 8.82
CA PRO A 92 -8.53 5.69 7.93
C PRO A 92 -8.20 5.46 6.46
N GLY A 93 -9.20 5.05 5.67
CA GLY A 93 -9.01 4.64 4.27
C GLY A 93 -8.70 3.15 4.09
N TYR A 94 -8.54 2.39 5.17
CA TYR A 94 -8.27 0.94 5.16
C TYR A 94 -9.33 0.15 5.92
N LEU A 95 -9.54 -1.09 5.50
CA LEU A 95 -10.54 -1.99 6.03
C LEU A 95 -9.91 -2.92 7.08
N PRO A 96 -10.40 -2.91 8.34
CA PRO A 96 -10.02 -3.92 9.32
C PRO A 96 -10.58 -5.29 8.94
N GLY A 97 -10.10 -6.32 9.61
CA GLY A 97 -10.55 -7.71 9.44
C GLY A 97 -9.37 -8.66 9.33
N PRO A 98 -9.63 -9.99 9.42
CA PRO A 98 -8.57 -11.00 9.43
C PRO A 98 -7.56 -10.82 8.30
N LEU A 99 -6.28 -11.03 8.63
CA LEU A 99 -5.20 -11.02 7.64
C LEU A 99 -5.11 -12.42 7.02
N ILE A 100 -5.80 -12.60 5.90
CA ILE A 100 -5.83 -13.85 5.13
C ILE A 100 -4.40 -14.22 4.73
N PRO A 101 -3.88 -15.40 5.09
CA PRO A 101 -2.54 -15.82 4.68
C PRO A 101 -2.43 -15.93 3.15
N GLY A 102 -1.26 -15.62 2.62
CA GLY A 102 -0.98 -15.67 1.18
C GLY A 102 -0.34 -14.39 0.66
N ARG A 103 -0.29 -14.25 -0.67
CA ARG A 103 0.39 -13.13 -1.33
C ARG A 103 -0.50 -11.90 -1.41
N TRP A 104 -0.09 -10.84 -0.75
CA TRP A 104 -0.69 -9.52 -0.76
C TRP A 104 0.13 -8.59 -1.66
N TYR A 105 -0.45 -7.43 -1.99
CA TYR A 105 0.19 -6.43 -2.84
C TYR A 105 0.00 -5.04 -2.25
N VAL A 106 1.09 -4.31 -2.02
CA VAL A 106 1.02 -2.85 -1.89
C VAL A 106 0.94 -2.26 -3.30
N HIS A 107 0.04 -1.32 -3.51
CA HIS A 107 -0.04 -0.53 -4.75
C HIS A 107 0.55 0.85 -4.49
N LEU A 108 1.52 1.22 -5.34
CA LEU A 108 2.16 2.53 -5.41
C LEU A 108 1.94 3.17 -6.77
#